data_AF-A0A7S3U823-F1
#
_entry.id   AF-A0A7S3U823-F1
#
_cell.length_a   1.000
_cell.length_b   1.000
_cell.length_c   1.000
_cell.angle_alpha   90.00
_cell.angle_beta   90.00
_cell.angle_gamma   90.00
#
_symmetry.space_group_name_H-M   'P 1'
#
loop_
_entity.id
_entity.type
_entity.pdbx_description
1 polymer ?
#
loop_
_entity_poly.entity_id
_entity_poly.type
_entity_poly.pdbx_seq_one_letter_code
_entity_poly.pdbx_strand_id
1 'polypeptide(L)'
;VMTTLTCVFFSSCMFIAEGTQYTVTEFPTDRPRTIRPTGLYIRPTKDGYGIQESPFRSIPYTFWWFFTTATTVGFGDDFPTTTFGRLVAVAVFCTGIILLAMPIT
;
A
#
# COMPACT_ATOMS: atom_id res chain seq x y z
N VAL A 1 22.01 0.79 0.61
CA VAL A 1 21.96 -0.60 1.15
C VAL A 1 21.02 -0.70 2.35
N MET A 2 21.22 0.10 3.41
CA MET A 2 20.29 0.10 4.56
C MET A 2 18.86 0.53 4.18
N THR A 3 18.72 1.62 3.43
CA THR A 3 17.44 2.15 2.93
C THR A 3 16.71 1.20 1.98
N THR A 4 17.46 0.50 1.13
CA THR A 4 16.91 -0.50 0.20
C THR A 4 16.41 -1.74 0.93
N LEU A 5 17.09 -2.16 2.01
CA LEU A 5 16.64 -3.29 2.84
C LEU A 5 15.37 -2.93 3.63
N THR A 6 15.30 -1.73 4.22
CA THR A 6 14.08 -1.27 4.90
C THR A 6 12.93 -1.15 3.92
N CYS A 7 13.16 -0.61 2.71
CA CYS A 7 12.15 -0.50 1.67
C CYS A 7 11.56 -1.87 1.31
N VAL A 8 12.41 -2.86 1.03
CA VAL A 8 11.95 -4.21 0.67
C VAL A 8 11.18 -4.86 1.81
N PHE A 9 11.66 -4.74 3.04
CA PHE A 9 10.99 -5.32 4.21
C PHE A 9 9.60 -4.71 4.42
N PHE A 10 9.50 -3.39 4.55
CA PHE A 10 8.22 -2.72 4.81
C PHE A 10 7.25 -2.84 3.64
N SER A 11 7.74 -2.78 2.40
CA SER A 11 6.90 -2.93 1.21
C SER A 11 6.36 -4.36 1.06
N SER A 12 7.14 -5.36 1.48
CA SER A 12 6.68 -6.76 1.54
C SER A 12 5.62 -6.94 2.64
N CYS A 13 5.85 -6.40 3.84
CA CYS A 13 4.87 -6.43 4.93
C CYS A 13 3.56 -5.73 4.53
N MET A 14 3.68 -4.57 3.88
CA MET A 14 2.53 -3.79 3.43
C MET A 14 1.75 -4.51 2.32
N PHE A 15 2.44 -5.11 1.35
CA PHE A 15 1.81 -5.94 0.32
C PHE A 15 1.07 -7.13 0.93
N ILE A 16 1.64 -7.81 1.93
CA ILE A 16 0.97 -8.93 2.62
C ILE A 16 -0.24 -8.44 3.43
N ALA A 17 -0.13 -7.28 4.08
CA ALA A 17 -1.18 -6.73 4.93
C ALA A 17 -2.40 -6.18 4.15
N GLU A 18 -2.21 -5.75 2.90
CA GLU A 18 -3.29 -5.25 2.02
C GLU A 18 -3.68 -6.23 0.90
N GLY A 19 -2.82 -7.19 0.56
CA GLY A 19 -3.02 -8.17 -0.52
C GLY A 19 -3.86 -9.39 -0.12
N THR A 20 -4.66 -9.30 0.94
CA THR A 20 -5.30 -10.46 1.57
C THR A 20 -6.41 -11.10 0.75
N GLN A 21 -7.02 -10.36 -0.19
CA GLN A 21 -8.16 -10.84 -0.96
C GLN A 21 -7.92 -10.62 -2.44
N TYR A 22 -7.70 -11.72 -3.17
CA TYR A 22 -7.80 -11.76 -4.62
C TYR A 22 -9.25 -12.04 -4.96
N THR A 23 -9.79 -11.30 -5.91
CA THR A 23 -11.16 -11.54 -6.35
C THR A 23 -11.25 -11.91 -7.82
N VAL A 24 -12.11 -12.89 -8.08
CA VAL A 24 -12.37 -13.49 -9.39
C VAL A 24 -13.77 -13.17 -9.89
N THR A 25 -14.54 -12.36 -9.16
CA THR A 25 -15.88 -11.92 -9.55
C THR A 25 -15.87 -10.48 -10.03
N GLU A 26 -16.82 -10.11 -10.88
CA GLU A 26 -16.96 -8.75 -11.41
C GLU A 26 -17.39 -7.80 -10.29
N PHE A 27 -16.51 -6.87 -9.90
CA PHE A 27 -16.87 -5.80 -8.96
C PHE A 27 -17.58 -4.69 -9.70
N PRO A 28 -18.77 -4.25 -9.24
CA PRO A 28 -19.39 -3.02 -9.72
C PRO A 28 -18.51 -1.85 -9.29
N THR A 29 -17.56 -1.49 -10.15
CA THR A 29 -16.79 -0.26 -10.00
C THR A 29 -17.66 0.88 -10.49
N ASP A 30 -17.64 2.02 -9.79
CA ASP A 30 -18.41 3.24 -10.08
C ASP A 30 -17.99 3.94 -11.40
N ARG A 31 -17.32 3.22 -12.31
CA ARG A 31 -16.86 3.70 -13.61
C ARG A 31 -17.61 2.99 -14.75
N PRO A 32 -18.15 3.71 -15.75
CA PRO A 32 -18.84 3.09 -16.86
C PRO A 32 -17.87 2.36 -17.81
N ARG A 33 -18.14 1.06 -17.99
CA ARG A 33 -17.69 0.14 -19.06
C ARG A 33 -16.19 0.10 -19.36
N THR A 34 -15.54 -1.00 -18.96
CA THR A 34 -15.03 -2.03 -19.89
C THR A 34 -14.72 -3.26 -19.06
N ILE A 35 -15.31 -4.41 -19.38
CA ILE A 35 -14.92 -5.72 -18.83
C ILE A 35 -13.39 -5.82 -18.91
N ARG A 36 -12.71 -5.83 -17.76
CA ARG A 36 -11.28 -6.14 -17.66
C ARG A 36 -11.14 -7.38 -16.79
N PRO A 37 -10.29 -8.34 -17.19
CA PRO A 37 -10.31 -9.69 -16.65
C PRO A 37 -9.98 -9.74 -15.15
N THR A 38 -10.72 -10.61 -14.50
CA THR A 38 -10.58 -11.18 -13.15
C THR A 38 -9.13 -11.39 -12.69
N GLY A 39 -8.88 -11.20 -11.38
CA GLY A 39 -7.56 -11.41 -10.76
C GLY A 39 -6.97 -10.18 -10.05
N LEU A 40 -7.81 -9.32 -9.47
CA LEU A 40 -7.38 -8.09 -8.81
C LEU A 40 -7.36 -8.24 -7.29
N TYR A 41 -6.38 -7.61 -6.62
CA TYR A 41 -6.39 -7.45 -5.18
C TYR A 41 -7.46 -6.43 -4.78
N ILE A 42 -8.33 -6.80 -3.84
CA ILE A 42 -9.36 -5.93 -3.26
C ILE A 42 -9.08 -5.69 -1.79
N ARG A 43 -9.58 -4.56 -1.30
CA ARG A 43 -9.45 -4.14 0.10
C ARG A 43 -10.74 -3.47 0.60
N PRO A 44 -10.97 -3.41 1.92
CA PRO A 44 -12.08 -2.66 2.49
C PRO A 44 -11.97 -1.16 2.15
N THR A 45 -13.08 -0.53 1.81
CA THR A 45 -13.12 0.93 1.60
C THR A 45 -12.92 1.64 2.93
N LYS A 46 -12.33 2.86 2.89
CA LYS A 46 -12.15 3.72 4.07
C LYS A 46 -13.45 3.96 4.84
N ASP A 47 -14.57 4.04 4.13
CA ASP A 47 -15.91 4.30 4.67
C ASP A 47 -16.55 3.06 5.30
N GLY A 48 -15.96 1.86 5.17
CA GLY A 48 -16.44 0.62 5.79
C GLY A 48 -17.68 0.00 5.13
N TYR A 49 -18.33 0.70 4.19
CA TYR A 49 -19.56 0.23 3.52
C TYR A 49 -19.32 -0.51 2.20
N GLY A 50 -18.06 -0.78 1.83
CA GLY A 50 -17.74 -1.38 0.53
C GLY A 50 -16.34 -1.96 0.44
N ILE A 51 -16.06 -2.52 -0.74
CA ILE A 51 -14.76 -3.05 -1.13
C ILE A 51 -14.31 -2.36 -2.41
N GLN A 52 -13.03 -2.00 -2.45
CA GLN A 52 -12.41 -1.26 -3.53
C GLN A 52 -11.16 -1.99 -4.03
N GLU A 53 -10.68 -1.59 -5.20
CA GLU A 53 -9.41 -2.08 -5.72
C GLU A 53 -8.25 -1.65 -4.81
N SER A 54 -7.31 -2.58 -4.60
CA SER A 54 -6.06 -2.31 -3.90
C SER A 54 -5.05 -1.66 -4.85
N PRO A 55 -4.44 -0.53 -4.49
CA PRO A 55 -3.33 0.05 -5.22
C PRO A 55 -2.08 -0.84 -5.12
N PHE A 56 -1.94 -1.63 -4.04
CA PHE A 56 -0.77 -2.47 -3.78
C PHE A 56 -0.79 -3.77 -4.60
N ARG A 57 -0.59 -3.65 -5.91
CA ARG A 57 -0.68 -4.80 -6.86
C ARG A 57 0.55 -5.70 -6.86
N SER A 58 1.72 -5.17 -6.47
CA SER A 58 2.98 -5.90 -6.40
C SER A 58 3.96 -5.21 -5.45
N ILE A 59 4.95 -5.95 -4.94
CA ILE A 59 5.98 -5.41 -4.03
C ILE A 59 6.71 -4.19 -4.65
N PRO A 60 7.14 -4.21 -5.94
CA PRO A 60 7.78 -3.04 -6.54
C PRO A 60 6.86 -1.83 -6.69
N TYR A 61 5.55 -2.06 -6.87
CA TYR A 61 4.58 -0.96 -6.90
C TYR A 61 4.45 -0.31 -5.52
N THR A 62 4.47 -1.12 -4.45
CA THR A 62 4.46 -0.62 -3.06
C THR A 62 5.72 0.19 -2.70
N PHE A 63 6.82 0.06 -3.43
CA PHE A 63 8.01 0.90 -3.21
C PHE A 63 7.70 2.38 -3.38
N TRP A 64 6.82 2.74 -4.34
CA TRP A 64 6.38 4.12 -4.53
C TRP A 64 5.76 4.68 -3.25
N TRP A 65 4.78 3.97 -2.70
CA TRP A 65 4.14 4.32 -1.43
C TRP A 65 5.14 4.40 -0.26
N PHE A 66 6.10 3.48 -0.19
CA PHE A 66 7.14 3.51 0.84
C PHE A 66 7.96 4.79 0.75
N PHE A 67 8.42 5.18 -0.45
CA PHE A 67 9.23 6.39 -0.62
C PHE A 67 8.45 7.65 -0.32
N THR A 68 7.22 7.80 -0.84
CA THR A 68 6.39 8.99 -0.61
C THR A 68 6.01 9.15 0.87
N THR A 69 5.87 8.04 1.60
CA THR A 69 5.60 8.03 3.04
C THR A 69 6.87 8.30 3.86
N ALA A 70 7.98 7.66 3.52
CA ALA A 70 9.26 7.81 4.24
C ALA A 70 9.84 9.22 4.11
N THR A 71 9.62 9.90 2.98
CA THR A 71 10.00 11.30 2.76
C THR A 71 8.95 12.31 3.22
N THR A 72 7.90 11.85 3.90
CA THR A 72 6.79 12.66 4.42
C THR A 72 6.04 13.51 3.37
N VAL A 73 6.15 13.17 2.08
CA VAL A 73 5.43 13.85 0.99
C VAL A 73 3.93 13.51 1.02
N GLY A 74 3.61 12.21 1.07
CA GLY A 74 2.25 11.71 1.26
C GLY A 74 1.20 12.25 0.26
N PHE A 75 1.36 11.98 -1.05
CA PHE A 75 0.39 12.41 -2.07
C PHE A 75 -1.05 11.94 -1.82
N GLY A 76 -1.23 10.82 -1.11
CA GLY A 76 -2.54 10.27 -0.77
C GLY A 76 -3.21 9.49 -1.90
N ASP A 77 -2.48 9.21 -2.98
CA ASP A 77 -2.84 8.28 -4.06
C ASP A 77 -2.96 6.85 -3.54
N ASP A 78 -1.95 6.42 -2.78
CA ASP A 78 -1.87 5.10 -2.18
C ASP A 78 -1.90 5.22 -0.65
N PHE A 79 -2.76 4.45 0.01
CA PHE A 79 -2.85 4.44 1.47
C PHE A 79 -3.39 3.11 2.00
N PRO A 80 -2.90 2.59 3.14
CA PRO A 80 -3.49 1.42 3.79
C PRO A 80 -4.94 1.66 4.21
N THR A 81 -5.79 0.67 3.98
CA THR A 81 -7.17 0.67 4.48
C THR A 81 -7.39 -0.39 5.54
N THR A 82 -6.65 -1.50 5.50
CA THR A 82 -6.77 -2.60 6.43
C THR A 82 -6.18 -2.22 7.79
N THR A 83 -6.72 -2.81 8.86
CA THR A 83 -6.23 -2.57 10.23
C THR A 83 -4.74 -2.93 10.35
N PHE A 84 -4.33 -4.04 9.74
CA PHE A 84 -2.93 -4.46 9.72
C PHE A 84 -2.05 -3.54 8.86
N GLY A 85 -2.53 -3.11 7.69
CA GLY A 85 -1.81 -2.17 6.83
C GLY A 85 -1.56 -0.83 7.53
N ARG A 86 -2.53 -0.35 8.32
CA ARG A 86 -2.37 0.85 9.15
C ARG A 86 -1.30 0.69 10.22
N LEU A 87 -1.19 -0.47 10.86
CA LEU A 87 -0.12 -0.74 11.83
C LEU A 87 1.26 -0.72 11.16
N VAL A 88 1.38 -1.33 9.98
CA VAL A 88 2.62 -1.27 9.18
C VAL A 88 2.95 0.16 8.79
N ALA A 89 1.97 0.98 8.40
CA ALA A 89 2.18 2.39 8.08
C ALA A 89 2.72 3.20 9.27
N VAL A 90 2.24 2.96 10.49
CA VAL A 90 2.79 3.60 11.69
C VAL A 90 4.27 3.22 11.87
N ALA A 91 4.63 1.95 11.70
CA ALA A 91 6.03 1.51 11.77
C ALA A 91 6.90 2.15 10.67
N VAL A 92 6.36 2.34 9.47
CA VAL A 92 7.03 3.03 8.36
C VAL A 92 7.25 4.50 8.69
N PHE A 93 6.28 5.20 9.28
CA PHE A 93 6.46 6.60 9.71
C PHE A 93 7.60 6.75 10.72
N CYS A 94 7.61 5.91 11.76
CA CYS A 94 8.69 5.92 12.75
C CYS A 94 10.06 5.66 12.09
N THR A 95 10.12 4.67 11.19
CA THR A 95 11.37 4.34 10.50
C THR A 95 11.80 5.43 9.53
N GLY A 96 10.87 6.05 8.80
CA GLY A 96 11.13 7.16 7.89
C GLY A 96 11.76 8.36 8.60
N ILE A 97 11.23 8.73 9.77
CA ILE A 97 11.80 9.81 10.59
C ILE A 97 13.23 9.45 11.04
N ILE A 98 13.47 8.21 11.47
CA ILE A 98 14.82 7.76 11.86
C ILE A 98 15.79 7.79 10.67
N LEU A 99 15.33 7.39 9.47
CA LEU A 99 16.12 7.42 8.25
C LEU A 99 16.45 8.86 7.79
N LEU A 100 15.54 9.81 7.99
CA LEU A 100 15.79 11.23 7.72
C LEU A 100 16.68 11.89 8.78
N ALA A 101 16.57 11.46 10.04
CA ALA A 101 17.31 12.01 11.16
C ALA A 101 18.77 11.54 11.21
N MET A 102 19.06 10.32 10.74
CA MET A 102 20.44 9.87 10.54
C MET A 102 20.99 10.44 9.24
N PRO A 103 22.15 11.13 9.25
CA PRO A 103 22.75 11.62 8.02
C PRO A 103 23.09 10.42 7.13
N ILE A 104 22.37 10.32 6.01
CA ILE A 104 22.67 9.42 4.90
C ILE A 104 23.96 9.91 4.21
N THR A 105 25.11 9.62 4.81
CA THR A 105 26.43 9.71 4.14
C THR A 105 26.74 8.41 3.43
#